data_AF-A0A1X7TIU0-F1
#
_entry.id   AF-A0A1X7TIU0-F1
#
_cell.length_a   1.000
_cell.length_b   1.000
_cell.length_c   1.000
_cell.angle_alpha   90.00
_cell.angle_beta   90.00
_cell.angle_gamma   90.00
#
_symmetry.space_group_name_H-M   'P 1'
#
loop_
_entity.id
_entity.type
_entity.pdbx_description
1 polymer ?
#
loop_
_entity_poly.entity_id
_entity_poly.type
_entity_poly.pdbx_seq_one_letter_code
_entity_poly.pdbx_strand_id
1 'polypeptide(L)'
;NWTDYENGFGDLTGEFWLGLSKIHRLTKEGSNTLRVDLGDFEGNTAYANYSTYNVSDGSTEYILTVKGYSGTAGDSLITTSNSGFIHNGMRFTTRGNDNDKKGSTNCADEFSGAWWFNHCFQSHLNGPYYSNPAAGGNSHGII
;
A
#
# COMPACT_ATOMS: atom_id res chain seq x y z
N ASN A 1 4.08 -14.01 2.78
CA ASN A 1 4.84 -13.70 4.02
C ASN A 1 5.85 -12.58 3.70
N TRP A 2 6.71 -12.13 4.63
CA TRP A 2 7.71 -11.07 4.35
C TRP A 2 8.59 -11.35 3.13
N THR A 3 9.16 -12.55 3.06
CA THR A 3 10.02 -12.98 1.96
C THR A 3 9.32 -12.90 0.60
N ASP A 4 8.04 -13.25 0.52
CA ASP A 4 7.27 -13.13 -0.73
C ASP A 4 7.12 -11.66 -1.15
N TYR A 5 6.76 -10.77 -0.22
CA TYR A 5 6.65 -9.33 -0.52
C TYR A 5 7.98 -8.68 -0.85
N GLU A 6 9.09 -9.18 -0.30
CA GLU A 6 10.44 -8.74 -0.61
C GLU A 6 10.88 -9.18 -2.01
N ASN A 7 10.62 -10.44 -2.36
CA ASN A 7 11.03 -11.04 -3.63
C ASN A 7 10.07 -10.74 -4.78
N GLY A 8 8.79 -10.49 -4.49
CA GLY A 8 7.71 -10.40 -5.47
C GLY A 8 7.04 -11.76 -5.73
N PHE A 9 5.79 -11.70 -6.19
CA PHE A 9 4.94 -12.86 -6.48
C PHE A 9 3.87 -12.51 -7.51
N GLY A 10 3.19 -13.52 -8.04
CA GLY A 10 2.15 -13.37 -9.07
C GLY A 10 2.68 -13.46 -10.49
N ASP A 11 1.89 -12.96 -11.45
CA ASP A 11 2.17 -13.03 -12.88
C ASP A 11 2.18 -11.62 -13.49
N LEU A 12 3.28 -11.25 -14.18
CA LEU A 12 3.42 -9.94 -14.82
C LEU A 12 2.39 -9.68 -15.94
N THR A 13 1.69 -10.72 -16.40
CA THR A 13 0.57 -10.63 -17.35
C THR A 13 -0.80 -10.54 -16.68
N GLY A 14 -0.86 -10.62 -15.35
CA GLY A 14 -2.07 -10.54 -14.54
C GLY A 14 -1.84 -9.82 -13.21
N GLU A 15 -2.30 -10.40 -12.11
CA GLU A 15 -2.09 -9.87 -10.76
C GLU A 15 -0.69 -10.21 -10.26
N PHE A 16 0.06 -9.19 -9.83
CA PHE A 16 1.40 -9.38 -9.27
C PHE A 16 1.78 -8.31 -8.27
N TRP A 17 2.75 -8.64 -7.43
CA TRP A 17 3.53 -7.72 -6.64
C TRP A 17 4.99 -7.78 -7.09
N LEU A 18 5.56 -6.65 -7.50
CA LEU A 18 6.90 -6.61 -8.11
C LEU A 18 8.02 -7.10 -7.17
N GLY A 19 7.86 -6.87 -5.86
CA GLY A 19 8.85 -7.15 -4.83
C GLY A 19 9.51 -5.88 -4.31
N LEU A 20 9.53 -5.71 -2.99
CA LEU A 20 10.06 -4.51 -2.32
C LEU A 20 11.53 -4.27 -2.64
N SER A 21 12.35 -5.32 -2.74
CA SER A 21 13.75 -5.21 -3.13
C SER A 21 13.94 -4.58 -4.52
N LYS A 22 13.07 -4.94 -5.47
CA LYS A 22 13.07 -4.39 -6.83
C LYS A 22 12.53 -2.95 -6.85
N ILE A 23 11.45 -2.69 -6.11
CA ILE A 23 10.86 -1.35 -5.97
C ILE A 23 11.87 -0.38 -5.35
N HIS A 24 12.55 -0.77 -4.28
CA HIS A 24 13.63 0.01 -3.69
C HIS A 24 14.71 0.34 -4.74
N ARG A 25 15.20 -0.67 -5.46
CA ARG A 25 16.24 -0.46 -6.48
C ARG A 25 15.81 0.52 -7.59
N LEU A 26 14.54 0.48 -7.99
CA LEU A 26 13.99 1.40 -9.00
C LEU A 26 13.81 2.82 -8.46
N THR A 27 13.53 2.97 -7.16
CA THR A 27 13.15 4.25 -6.56
C THR A 27 14.25 4.94 -5.74
N LYS A 28 15.38 4.26 -5.51
CA LYS A 28 16.52 4.75 -4.70
C LYS A 28 17.14 6.02 -5.25
N GLU A 29 17.20 6.17 -6.57
CA GLU A 29 17.91 7.26 -7.24
C GLU A 29 16.98 7.96 -8.24
N GLY A 30 17.19 9.26 -8.44
CA GLY A 30 16.40 10.09 -9.35
C GLY A 30 15.05 10.56 -8.79
N SER A 31 14.31 11.29 -9.62
CA SER A 31 12.97 11.76 -9.31
C SER A 31 11.94 10.75 -9.81
N ASN A 32 11.41 9.96 -8.88
CA ASN A 32 10.42 8.93 -9.17
C ASN A 32 9.01 9.41 -8.82
N THR A 33 8.05 9.06 -9.67
CA THR A 33 6.63 9.38 -9.46
C THR A 33 5.84 8.09 -9.31
N LEU A 34 4.79 8.12 -8.49
CA LEU A 34 3.83 7.02 -8.37
C LEU A 34 2.52 7.42 -9.04
N ARG A 35 2.03 6.58 -9.94
CA ARG A 35 0.69 6.62 -10.51
C ARG A 35 -0.10 5.42 -9.97
N VAL A 36 -1.29 5.68 -9.44
CA VAL A 36 -2.27 4.66 -9.06
C VAL A 36 -3.54 4.92 -9.84
N ASP A 37 -3.96 3.96 -10.65
CA ASP A 37 -5.22 3.98 -11.39
C ASP A 37 -6.21 3.02 -10.71
N LEU A 38 -7.44 3.48 -10.53
CA LEU A 38 -8.51 2.76 -9.84
C LEU A 38 -9.75 2.72 -10.73
N GLY A 39 -10.49 1.61 -10.67
CA GLY A 39 -11.79 1.46 -11.30
C GLY A 39 -12.77 0.78 -10.36
N ASP A 40 -14.06 1.08 -10.51
CA ASP A 40 -15.14 0.39 -9.80
C ASP A 40 -15.97 -0.51 -10.73
N PHE A 41 -16.90 -1.27 -10.15
CA PHE A 41 -17.79 -2.17 -10.89
C PHE A 41 -18.80 -1.47 -11.81
N GLU A 42 -19.02 -0.17 -11.62
CA GLU A 42 -19.90 0.64 -12.47
C GLU A 42 -19.15 1.21 -13.68
N GLY A 43 -17.84 0.99 -13.77
CA GLY A 43 -16.97 1.48 -14.83
C GLY A 43 -16.47 2.91 -14.61
N ASN A 44 -16.67 3.49 -13.42
CA ASN A 44 -16.05 4.76 -13.06
C ASN A 44 -14.56 4.53 -12.82
N THR A 45 -13.76 5.56 -13.11
CA THR A 45 -12.31 5.51 -12.91
C THR A 45 -11.82 6.73 -12.14
N ALA A 46 -10.83 6.53 -11.28
CA ALA A 46 -10.14 7.59 -10.57
C ALA A 46 -8.64 7.33 -10.55
N TYR A 47 -7.85 8.36 -10.22
CA TYR A 47 -6.41 8.20 -10.10
C TYR A 47 -5.78 9.03 -8.99
N ALA A 48 -4.61 8.58 -8.53
CA ALA A 48 -3.72 9.32 -7.67
C ALA A 48 -2.32 9.38 -8.27
N ASN A 49 -1.72 10.57 -8.25
CA ASN A 49 -0.35 10.84 -8.64
C ASN A 49 0.41 11.39 -7.45
N TYR A 50 1.63 10.90 -7.22
CA TYR A 50 2.57 11.47 -6.25
C TYR A 50 3.86 11.84 -6.98
N SER A 51 4.22 13.12 -6.95
CA SER A 51 5.41 13.63 -7.64
C SER A 51 6.73 13.19 -7.01
N THR A 52 6.67 12.63 -5.80
CA THR A 52 7.79 11.92 -5.17
C THR A 52 7.29 10.56 -4.71
N TYR A 53 8.04 9.51 -5.06
CA TYR A 53 7.84 8.16 -4.57
C TYR A 53 9.19 7.49 -4.31
N ASN A 54 9.39 7.03 -3.09
CA ASN A 54 10.58 6.28 -2.70
C ASN A 54 10.20 5.20 -1.69
N VAL A 55 10.87 4.05 -1.81
CA VAL A 55 10.83 2.98 -0.82
C VAL A 55 12.27 2.75 -0.35
N SER A 56 12.49 2.81 0.97
CA SER A 56 13.82 2.57 1.54
C SER A 56 14.22 1.09 1.44
N ASP A 57 15.42 0.73 1.90
CA ASP A 57 15.88 -0.65 1.84
C ASP A 57 15.31 -1.52 2.98
N GLY A 58 15.65 -2.82 2.95
CA GLY A 58 15.22 -3.78 3.98
C GLY A 58 15.77 -3.50 5.38
N SER A 59 16.87 -2.74 5.53
CA SER A 59 17.43 -2.41 6.86
C SER A 59 16.56 -1.43 7.65
N THR A 60 15.66 -0.76 6.95
CA THR A 60 14.67 0.19 7.50
C THR A 60 13.25 -0.31 7.26
N GLU A 61 13.10 -1.61 6.99
CA GLU A 61 11.81 -2.24 6.74
C GLU A 61 10.98 -1.56 5.64
N TYR A 62 11.67 -1.10 4.57
CA TYR A 62 11.06 -0.56 3.37
C TYR A 62 10.09 0.62 3.62
N ILE A 63 10.51 1.63 4.38
CA ILE A 63 9.73 2.86 4.64
C ILE A 63 9.27 3.51 3.33
N LEU A 64 7.98 3.86 3.28
CA LEU A 64 7.38 4.63 2.18
C LEU A 64 7.67 6.12 2.34
N THR A 65 8.08 6.79 1.27
CA THR A 65 8.08 8.25 1.17
C THR A 65 7.30 8.70 -0.06
N VAL A 66 6.26 9.50 0.14
CA VAL A 66 5.45 10.11 -0.92
C VAL A 66 5.22 11.60 -0.69
N LYS A 67 5.17 12.39 -1.76
CA LYS A 67 4.87 13.84 -1.73
C LYS A 67 4.15 14.30 -2.99
N GLY A 68 3.58 15.51 -2.93
CA GLY A 68 3.04 16.23 -4.08
C GLY A 68 1.88 15.50 -4.75
N TYR A 69 0.88 15.14 -3.93
CA TYR A 69 -0.34 14.52 -4.42
C TYR A 69 -1.04 15.38 -5.47
N SER A 70 -1.58 14.72 -6.49
CA SER A 70 -2.58 15.26 -7.41
C SER A 70 -3.48 14.12 -7.92
N GLY A 71 -4.67 14.43 -8.40
CA GLY A 71 -5.57 13.46 -9.02
C GLY A 71 -7.00 13.55 -8.52
N THR A 72 -7.77 12.51 -8.79
CA THR A 72 -9.22 12.46 -8.56
C THR A 72 -9.64 11.44 -7.52
N ALA A 73 -8.75 10.53 -7.09
CA ALA A 73 -9.05 9.45 -6.16
C ALA A 73 -8.99 9.85 -4.66
N GLY A 74 -8.69 11.11 -4.34
CA GLY A 74 -8.33 11.54 -2.98
C GLY A 74 -6.89 11.16 -2.57
N ASP A 75 -6.35 11.87 -1.58
CA ASP A 75 -5.02 11.60 -1.03
C ASP A 75 -5.13 10.64 0.17
N SER A 76 -4.91 9.36 -0.11
CA SER A 76 -4.99 8.29 0.89
C SER A 76 -3.63 7.81 1.39
N LEU A 77 -2.51 8.43 1.00
CA LEU A 77 -1.17 8.03 1.48
C LEU A 77 -0.53 9.08 2.39
N ILE A 78 -0.71 10.38 2.10
CA ILE A 78 -0.12 11.46 2.89
C ILE A 78 -1.09 11.90 3.98
N THR A 79 -2.39 12.05 3.70
CA THR A 79 -3.43 12.47 4.67
C THR A 79 -2.96 13.57 5.66
N THR A 80 -3.62 13.74 6.81
CA THR A 80 -3.15 14.69 7.84
C THR A 80 -2.09 14.04 8.71
N SER A 81 -1.00 14.76 9.01
CA SER A 81 0.20 14.25 9.71
C SER A 81 -0.04 13.70 11.11
N ASN A 82 -1.22 13.93 11.69
CA ASN A 82 -1.62 13.44 13.02
C ASN A 82 -2.67 12.32 12.94
N SER A 83 -3.01 11.84 11.75
CA SER A 83 -3.90 10.71 11.57
C SER A 83 -3.19 9.41 11.89
N GLY A 84 -3.83 8.53 12.67
CA GLY A 84 -3.37 7.15 12.85
C GLY A 84 -3.40 6.33 11.55
N PHE A 85 -3.91 6.88 10.44
CA PHE A 85 -4.10 6.18 9.17
C PHE A 85 -3.12 6.63 8.07
N ILE A 86 -2.18 7.54 8.37
CA ILE A 86 -1.16 7.97 7.40
C ILE A 86 -0.25 6.81 6.99
N HIS A 87 0.07 6.71 5.70
CA HIS A 87 0.99 5.69 5.17
C HIS A 87 2.39 6.25 4.93
N ASN A 88 2.49 7.53 4.58
CA ASN A 88 3.76 8.20 4.36
C ASN A 88 4.65 8.15 5.62
N GLY A 89 5.89 7.69 5.46
CA GLY A 89 6.84 7.49 6.54
C GLY A 89 6.68 6.18 7.32
N MET A 90 5.67 5.35 7.00
CA MET A 90 5.46 4.07 7.67
C MET A 90 6.34 2.97 7.08
N ARG A 91 6.67 1.99 7.93
CA ARG A 91 7.36 0.75 7.54
C ARG A 91 6.37 -0.21 6.90
N PHE A 92 6.88 -1.13 6.09
CA PHE A 92 6.05 -2.16 5.50
C PHE A 92 5.75 -3.25 6.54
N THR A 93 4.49 -3.67 6.62
CA THR A 93 4.03 -4.68 7.59
C THR A 93 3.42 -5.87 6.86
N THR A 94 3.79 -7.07 7.29
CA THR A 94 3.19 -8.33 6.81
C THR A 94 2.71 -9.15 8.01
N ARG A 95 1.93 -10.20 7.76
CA ARG A 95 1.51 -11.15 8.81
C ARG A 95 2.67 -11.74 9.63
N GLY A 96 3.83 -11.96 9.00
CA GLY A 96 5.01 -12.52 9.68
C GLY A 96 5.90 -11.47 10.36
N ASN A 97 5.69 -10.18 10.08
CA ASN A 97 6.58 -9.10 10.48
C ASN A 97 5.74 -7.85 10.75
N ASP A 98 5.39 -7.65 12.03
CA ASP A 98 4.64 -6.49 12.51
C ASP A 98 5.56 -5.29 12.70
N ASN A 99 5.42 -4.30 11.80
CA ASN A 99 6.15 -3.04 11.83
C ASN A 99 5.21 -1.83 11.90
N ASP A 100 3.92 -2.05 12.13
CA ASP A 100 2.94 -0.99 12.16
C ASP A 100 2.96 -0.28 13.54
N LYS A 101 2.05 0.68 13.76
CA LYS A 101 2.00 1.45 15.02
C LYS A 101 0.85 1.04 15.93
N LYS A 102 0.11 -0.01 15.57
CA LYS A 102 -0.99 -0.54 16.37
C LYS A 102 -0.44 -1.39 17.51
N GLY A 103 -0.42 -0.81 18.71
CA GLY A 103 0.10 -1.50 19.89
C GLY A 103 -0.72 -2.72 20.37
N SER A 104 -1.92 -2.96 19.82
CA SER A 104 -2.83 -4.02 20.29
C SER A 104 -2.95 -5.23 19.35
N THR A 105 -2.62 -5.09 18.07
CA THR A 105 -2.75 -6.15 17.06
C THR A 105 -2.00 -5.77 15.80
N ASN A 106 -1.55 -6.76 15.03
CA ASN A 106 -0.95 -6.56 13.72
C ASN A 106 -2.04 -6.27 12.66
N CYS A 107 -1.95 -5.13 11.98
CA CYS A 107 -2.92 -4.74 10.95
C CYS A 107 -2.89 -5.68 9.74
N ALA A 108 -1.74 -6.28 9.41
CA ALA A 108 -1.64 -7.25 8.32
C ALA A 108 -2.38 -8.57 8.64
N ASP A 109 -2.42 -8.96 9.91
CA ASP A 109 -3.19 -10.12 10.35
C ASP A 109 -4.68 -9.81 10.35
N GLU A 110 -5.07 -8.68 10.94
CA GLU A 110 -6.48 -8.25 11.03
C GLU A 110 -7.12 -8.05 9.66
N PHE A 111 -6.45 -7.33 8.75
CA PHE A 111 -7.03 -6.94 7.46
C PHE A 111 -6.56 -7.77 6.27
N SER A 112 -5.86 -8.87 6.53
CA SER A 112 -5.54 -9.87 5.51
C SER A 112 -4.81 -9.34 4.27
N GLY A 113 -3.66 -8.72 4.49
CA GLY A 113 -2.78 -8.26 3.42
C GLY A 113 -1.52 -7.65 3.99
N ALA A 114 -0.69 -7.04 3.15
CA ALA A 114 0.50 -6.34 3.60
C ALA A 114 0.59 -4.96 2.97
N TRP A 115 0.98 -3.98 3.78
CA TRP A 115 1.01 -2.60 3.36
C TRP A 115 1.89 -1.76 4.28
N TRP A 116 2.06 -0.48 3.94
CA TRP A 116 2.64 0.53 4.82
C TRP A 116 1.61 0.96 5.86
N PHE A 117 1.27 0.05 6.77
CA PHE A 117 0.27 0.30 7.81
C PHE A 117 0.81 1.22 8.91
N ASN A 118 -0.07 2.04 9.48
CA ASN A 118 0.18 2.79 10.71
C ASN A 118 -0.66 2.20 11.84
N HIS A 119 -1.66 2.90 12.34
CA HIS A 119 -2.76 2.33 13.10
C HIS A 119 -3.81 1.80 12.11
N CYS A 120 -3.32 0.92 11.23
CA CYS A 120 -3.96 0.33 10.04
C CYS A 120 -3.95 1.23 8.82
N PHE A 121 -5.07 1.72 8.29
CA PHE A 121 -5.00 2.34 6.97
C PHE A 121 -6.14 3.27 6.60
N GLN A 122 -5.81 4.22 5.72
CA GLN A 122 -6.75 4.92 4.87
C GLN A 122 -6.95 4.18 3.53
N SER A 123 -5.94 3.42 3.08
CA SER A 123 -6.01 2.61 1.86
C SER A 123 -5.28 1.27 2.03
N HIS A 124 -5.80 0.22 1.38
CA HIS A 124 -5.19 -1.11 1.40
C HIS A 124 -5.41 -1.82 0.06
N LEU A 125 -4.48 -1.59 -0.89
CA LEU A 125 -4.55 -2.15 -2.25
C LEU A 125 -4.00 -3.58 -2.37
N ASN A 126 -3.63 -4.20 -1.25
CA ASN A 126 -3.19 -5.60 -1.17
C ASN A 126 -4.14 -6.45 -0.31
N GLY A 127 -5.39 -5.98 -0.12
CA GLY A 127 -6.42 -6.72 0.60
C GLY A 127 -7.11 -7.78 -0.27
N PRO A 128 -7.98 -8.60 0.32
CA PRO A 128 -8.77 -9.59 -0.41
C PRO A 128 -9.63 -8.93 -1.50
N TYR A 129 -9.72 -9.55 -2.66
CA TYR A 129 -10.59 -9.08 -3.74
C TYR A 129 -12.02 -9.61 -3.55
N TYR A 130 -13.02 -8.74 -3.67
CA TYR A 130 -14.44 -9.07 -3.56
C TYR A 130 -15.18 -8.82 -4.88
N SER A 131 -15.54 -9.90 -5.57
CA SER A 131 -16.27 -9.84 -6.85
C SER A 131 -17.74 -9.40 -6.75
N ASN A 132 -18.25 -9.20 -5.55
CA ASN A 132 -19.60 -8.72 -5.30
C ASN A 132 -19.54 -7.45 -4.41
N PRO A 133 -19.94 -6.28 -4.92
CA PRO A 133 -19.98 -5.04 -4.15
C PRO A 133 -20.77 -5.15 -2.84
N ALA A 134 -21.84 -5.95 -2.82
CA ALA A 134 -22.68 -6.16 -1.65
C ALA A 134 -22.04 -7.10 -0.60
N ALA A 135 -20.97 -7.82 -0.95
CA ALA A 135 -20.21 -8.67 -0.02
C ALA A 135 -19.16 -7.86 0.78
N GLY A 136 -18.91 -6.61 0.42
CA GLY A 136 -17.94 -5.69 1.03
C GLY A 136 -18.29 -5.19 2.43
N GLY A 137 -19.16 -5.87 3.17
CA GLY A 137 -19.56 -5.49 4.54
C GLY A 137 -18.41 -5.52 5.55
N ASN A 138 -17.23 -6.03 5.17
CA ASN A 138 -16.04 -6.08 5.99
C ASN A 138 -14.97 -5.20 5.35
N SER A 139 -14.49 -4.20 6.08
CA SER A 139 -13.49 -3.18 5.68
C SER A 139 -12.08 -3.73 5.35
N HIS A 140 -11.99 -4.94 4.83
CA HIS A 140 -10.76 -5.74 4.75
C HIS A 140 -10.14 -5.76 3.36
N GLY A 141 -10.90 -5.45 2.31
CA GLY A 141 -10.47 -5.73 0.95
C GLY A 141 -10.92 -4.73 -0.09
N ILE A 142 -10.65 -5.10 -1.34
CA ILE A 142 -10.83 -4.28 -2.53
C ILE A 142 -12.09 -4.80 -3.22
N ILE A 143 -12.97 -3.86 -3.54
CA ILE A 143 -14.19 -4.05 -4.31
C ILE A 143 -13.86 -3.51 -5.69
#